data_AF-A0A7W1MXW5-F1
#
_entry.id   AF-A0A7W1MXW5-F1
#
_cell.length_a   1.000
_cell.length_b   1.000
_cell.length_c   1.000
_cell.angle_alpha   90.00
_cell.angle_beta   90.00
_cell.angle_gamma   90.00
#
_symmetry.space_group_name_H-M   'P 1'
#
loop_
_entity.id
_entity.type
_entity.pdbx_description
1 polymer ?
#
loop_
_entity_poly.entity_id
_entity_poly.type
_entity_poly.pdbx_seq_one_letter_code
_entity_poly.pdbx_strand_id
1 'polypeptide(L)'
;MREPRVHGHTQSGRPITDADVEALAAEAEAGYDVDELISRRPKRGRPTLGSEPASVESVRLDPELRRQLAERARTDGTTTSEVIRAALRRFLRAA
;
A
#
# COMPACT_ATOMS: atom_id res chain seq x y z
N MET A 1 35.26 -20.55 6.18
CA MET A 1 33.81 -20.83 6.06
C MET A 1 33.19 -19.61 5.39
N ARG A 2 32.44 -19.78 4.31
CA ARG A 2 31.84 -18.66 3.57
C ARG A 2 30.62 -18.16 4.34
N GLU A 3 30.47 -16.85 4.53
CA GLU A 3 29.29 -16.30 5.19
C GLU A 3 28.02 -16.68 4.41
N PRO A 4 26.92 -17.00 5.13
CA PRO A 4 25.65 -17.32 4.49
C PRO A 4 25.11 -16.10 3.73
N ARG A 5 24.63 -16.33 2.51
CA ARG A 5 24.10 -15.27 1.67
C ARG A 5 22.80 -14.73 2.27
N VAL A 6 22.73 -13.41 2.41
CA VAL A 6 21.53 -12.70 2.88
C VAL A 6 20.85 -12.05 1.67
N HIS A 7 19.58 -12.41 1.45
CA HIS A 7 18.78 -11.94 0.31
C HIS A 7 18.01 -10.64 0.60
N GLY A 8 17.97 -10.23 1.86
CA GLY A 8 17.25 -9.04 2.30
C GLY A 8 16.88 -9.14 3.77
N HIS A 9 16.01 -8.24 4.22
CA HIS A 9 15.49 -8.22 5.59
C HIS A 9 13.97 -8.15 5.56
N THR A 10 13.34 -8.87 6.49
CA THR A 10 11.90 -8.77 6.75
C THR A 10 11.53 -7.39 7.32
N GLN A 11 10.24 -7.08 7.41
CA GLN A 11 9.76 -5.82 8.03
C GLN A 11 10.25 -5.66 9.48
N SER A 12 10.46 -6.76 10.22
CA SER A 12 11.01 -6.74 11.57
C SER A 12 12.55 -6.69 11.62
N GLY A 13 13.22 -6.61 10.47
CA GLY A 13 14.69 -6.53 10.37
C GLY A 13 15.39 -7.89 10.43
N ARG A 14 14.67 -9.02 10.48
CA ARG A 14 15.28 -10.36 10.42
C ARG A 14 15.89 -10.62 9.03
N PRO A 15 17.16 -11.06 8.92
CA PRO A 15 17.77 -11.39 7.63
C PRO A 15 17.09 -12.60 6.99
N ILE A 16 16.94 -12.57 5.68
CA ILE A 16 16.43 -13.67 4.85
C ILE A 16 17.63 -14.45 4.32
N THR A 17 17.72 -15.72 4.71
CA THR A 17 18.84 -16.62 4.38
C THR A 17 18.51 -17.55 3.22
N ASP A 18 19.51 -18.24 2.66
CA ASP A 18 19.28 -19.31 1.68
C ASP A 18 18.35 -20.41 2.22
N ALA A 19 18.41 -20.71 3.53
CA ALA A 19 17.54 -21.71 4.15
C ALA A 19 16.07 -21.26 4.21
N ASP A 20 15.82 -19.97 4.45
CA ASP A 20 14.45 -19.41 4.38
C ASP A 20 13.90 -19.53 2.95
N VAL A 21 14.72 -19.26 1.93
CA VAL A 21 14.32 -19.35 0.52
C VAL A 21 13.99 -20.79 0.13
N GLU A 22 14.83 -21.75 0.53
CA GLU A 22 14.60 -23.17 0.23
C GLU A 22 13.32 -23.69 0.89
N ALA A 23 13.07 -23.30 2.14
CA ALA A 23 11.86 -23.67 2.86
C ALA A 23 10.60 -23.12 2.16
N LEU A 24 10.64 -21.85 1.73
CA LEU A 24 9.54 -21.21 1.00
C LEU A 24 9.31 -21.86 -0.37
N ALA A 25 10.38 -22.26 -1.05
CA ALA A 25 10.29 -22.96 -2.34
C ALA A 25 9.63 -24.33 -2.16
N ALA A 26 10.07 -25.12 -1.18
CA ALA A 26 9.49 -26.42 -0.87
C ALA A 26 8.01 -26.33 -0.48
N GLU A 27 7.62 -25.31 0.30
CA GLU A 27 6.22 -25.03 0.64
C GLU A 27 5.39 -24.73 -0.62
N ALA A 28 5.91 -23.90 -1.52
CA ALA A 28 5.22 -23.56 -2.76
C ALA A 28 5.07 -24.77 -3.70
N GLU A 29 6.09 -25.62 -3.80
CA GLU A 29 6.09 -26.84 -4.62
C GLU A 29 5.17 -27.93 -4.06
N ALA A 30 5.04 -28.03 -2.73
CA ALA A 30 4.08 -28.92 -2.08
C ALA A 30 2.62 -28.54 -2.40
N GLY A 31 2.39 -27.27 -2.76
CA GLY A 31 1.09 -26.74 -3.13
C GLY A 31 0.26 -26.29 -1.93
N TYR A 32 -0.67 -25.37 -2.19
CA TYR A 32 -1.59 -24.84 -1.18
C TYR A 32 -3.00 -25.39 -1.38
N ASP A 33 -3.70 -25.65 -0.28
CA ASP A 33 -5.12 -25.97 -0.32
C ASP A 33 -5.93 -24.73 -0.75
N VAL A 34 -6.53 -24.82 -1.93
CA VAL A 34 -7.31 -23.73 -2.54
C VAL A 34 -8.55 -23.41 -1.71
N ASP A 35 -9.21 -24.41 -1.14
CA ASP A 35 -10.43 -24.20 -0.34
C ASP A 35 -10.09 -23.52 0.98
N GLU A 36 -8.96 -23.88 1.60
CA GLU A 36 -8.45 -23.19 2.77
C GLU A 36 -8.11 -21.71 2.46
N LEU A 37 -7.41 -21.44 1.36
CA LEU A 37 -7.06 -20.08 0.94
C LEU A 37 -8.31 -19.22 0.68
N ILE A 38 -9.33 -19.79 0.04
CA ILE A 38 -10.60 -19.09 -0.21
C ILE A 38 -11.33 -18.83 1.11
N SER A 39 -11.32 -19.78 2.05
CA SER A 39 -11.97 -19.61 3.37
C SER A 39 -11.35 -18.49 4.20
N ARG A 40 -10.02 -18.30 4.08
CA ARG A 40 -9.26 -17.24 4.76
C ARG A 40 -9.35 -15.89 4.05
N ARG A 41 -9.86 -15.85 2.81
CA ARG A 41 -10.00 -14.60 2.06
C ARG A 41 -11.02 -13.71 2.79
N PRO A 42 -10.66 -12.48 3.19
CA PRO A 42 -11.66 -11.56 3.73
C PRO A 42 -12.77 -11.37 2.68
N LYS A 43 -14.02 -11.64 3.06
CA LYS A 43 -15.20 -11.43 2.19
C LYS A 43 -15.31 -10.00 1.69
N ARG A 44 -14.72 -9.04 2.42
CA ARG A 44 -14.47 -7.69 1.93
C ARG A 44 -13.24 -7.72 1.03
N GLY A 45 -13.45 -7.43 -0.25
CA GLY A 45 -12.37 -6.97 -1.13
C GLY A 45 -11.70 -5.71 -0.58
N ARG A 46 -10.87 -5.05 -1.40
CA ARG A 46 -10.25 -3.77 -1.02
C ARG A 46 -11.33 -2.81 -0.46
N PRO A 47 -11.16 -2.26 0.75
CA PRO A 47 -12.11 -1.31 1.31
C PRO A 47 -12.39 -0.18 0.30
N THR A 48 -13.67 0.11 0.05
CA THR A 48 -14.08 1.22 -0.79
C THR A 48 -13.72 2.54 -0.11
N LEU A 49 -13.38 3.54 -0.91
CA LEU A 49 -13.18 4.90 -0.43
C LEU A 49 -14.54 5.63 -0.46
N GLY A 50 -15.39 5.35 0.53
CA GLY A 50 -16.77 5.85 0.59
C GLY A 50 -17.81 4.76 0.28
N SER A 51 -18.99 5.19 -0.17
CA SER A 51 -20.15 4.31 -0.44
C SER A 51 -20.01 3.48 -1.71
N GLU A 52 -19.15 3.90 -2.64
CA GLU A 52 -18.95 3.27 -3.95
C GLU A 52 -17.46 3.24 -4.33
N PRO A 53 -17.06 2.50 -5.39
CA PRO A 53 -15.71 2.56 -5.93
C PRO A 53 -15.34 4.00 -6.31
N ALA A 54 -14.15 4.45 -5.90
CA ALA A 54 -13.67 5.78 -6.25
C ALA A 54 -13.29 5.86 -7.73
N SER A 55 -13.69 6.95 -8.40
CA SER A 55 -13.18 7.34 -9.72
C SER A 55 -11.90 8.19 -9.60
N VAL A 56 -11.09 8.20 -10.66
CA VAL A 56 -9.91 9.06 -10.75
C VAL A 56 -10.24 10.23 -11.65
N GLU A 57 -10.35 11.42 -11.06
CA GLU A 57 -10.55 12.66 -11.80
C GLU A 57 -9.21 13.35 -12.07
N SER A 58 -8.93 13.67 -13.33
CA SER A 58 -7.69 14.34 -13.73
C SER A 58 -7.83 15.87 -13.63
N VAL A 59 -6.98 16.52 -12.83
CA VAL A 59 -6.97 17.98 -12.65
C VAL A 59 -5.59 18.53 -13.02
N ARG A 60 -5.57 19.61 -13.80
CA ARG A 60 -4.33 20.34 -14.13
C ARG A 60 -4.04 21.34 -13.02
N LEU A 61 -2.86 21.20 -12.41
CA LEU A 61 -2.34 22.14 -11.42
C LEU A 61 -1.16 22.87 -12.03
N ASP A 62 -1.08 24.17 -11.81
CA ASP A 62 0.14 24.91 -12.13
C ASP A 62 1.31 24.42 -11.24
N PRO A 63 2.57 24.65 -11.66
CA PRO A 63 3.72 24.13 -10.94
C PRO A 63 3.84 24.65 -9.50
N GLU A 64 3.41 25.87 -9.21
CA GLU A 64 3.48 26.44 -7.86
C GLU A 64 2.46 25.76 -6.95
N LEU A 65 1.21 25.65 -7.39
CA LEU A 65 0.17 24.97 -6.62
C LEU A 65 0.53 23.50 -6.37
N ARG A 66 1.11 22.81 -7.36
CA ARG A 66 1.60 21.43 -7.18
C ARG A 66 2.68 21.33 -6.10
N ARG A 67 3.62 22.29 -6.04
CA ARG A 67 4.64 22.33 -4.98
C ARG A 67 4.01 22.55 -3.61
N GLN A 68 3.17 23.57 -3.48
CA GLN A 68 2.50 23.89 -2.21
C GLN A 68 1.69 22.70 -1.67
N LEU A 69 1.02 21.98 -2.57
CA LEU A 69 0.26 20.79 -2.21
C LEU A 69 1.16 19.64 -1.72
N ALA A 70 2.31 19.42 -2.38
CA ALA A 70 3.27 18.41 -1.96
C ALA A 70 3.89 18.75 -0.59
N GLU A 71 4.26 20.02 -0.38
CA GLU A 71 4.74 20.53 0.92
C GLU A 71 3.72 20.29 2.02
N ARG A 72 2.45 20.61 1.75
CA ARG A 72 1.37 20.42 2.71
C ARG A 72 1.19 18.94 3.08
N ALA A 73 1.19 18.06 2.08
CA ALA A 73 1.07 16.63 2.30
C ALA A 73 2.21 16.08 3.17
N ARG A 74 3.45 16.54 2.95
CA ARG A 74 4.60 16.15 3.79
C ARG A 74 4.45 16.65 5.23
N THR A 75 4.08 17.91 5.43
CA THR A 75 3.89 18.49 6.76
C THR A 75 2.80 17.77 7.54
N ASP A 76 1.71 17.40 6.87
CA ASP A 76 0.58 16.71 7.48
C ASP A 76 0.81 15.18 7.61
N GLY A 77 1.95 14.65 7.16
CA GLY A 77 2.25 13.22 7.18
C GLY A 77 1.27 12.38 6.35
N THR A 78 0.71 12.96 5.30
CA THR A 78 -0.36 12.36 4.48
C THR A 78 -0.02 12.39 2.99
N THR A 79 -0.95 11.97 2.14
CA THR A 79 -0.80 11.99 0.69
C THR A 79 -1.40 13.24 0.07
N THR A 80 -0.84 13.67 -1.06
CA THR A 80 -1.39 14.73 -1.92
C THR A 80 -2.90 14.55 -2.17
N SER A 81 -3.33 13.33 -2.47
CA SER A 81 -4.74 13.03 -2.73
C SER A 81 -5.63 13.20 -1.49
N GLU A 82 -5.14 12.94 -0.28
CA GLU A 82 -5.92 13.19 0.93
C GLU A 82 -6.06 14.68 1.21
N VAL A 83 -5.00 15.47 0.99
CA VAL A 83 -5.09 16.94 1.11
C VAL A 83 -6.13 17.49 0.14
N ILE A 84 -6.15 17.04 -1.12
CA ILE A 84 -7.16 17.44 -2.10
C ILE A 84 -8.56 17.07 -1.62
N ARG A 85 -8.79 15.81 -1.19
CA ARG A 85 -10.10 15.36 -0.70
C ARG A 85 -10.57 16.16 0.51
N ALA A 86 -9.68 16.45 1.46
CA ALA A 86 -10.00 17.25 2.63
C ALA A 86 -10.39 18.69 2.24
N ALA A 87 -9.64 19.30 1.31
CA ALA A 87 -9.94 20.62 0.79
C ALA A 87 -11.31 20.67 0.11
N LEU A 88 -11.63 19.68 -0.75
CA LEU A 88 -12.93 19.57 -1.42
C LEU A 88 -14.08 19.40 -0.42
N ARG A 89 -13.93 18.50 0.57
CA ARG A 89 -14.93 18.33 1.63
C ARG A 89 -15.16 19.62 2.42
N ARG A 90 -14.08 20.37 2.73
CA ARG A 90 -14.19 21.64 3.45
C ARG A 90 -14.87 22.72 2.61
N PHE A 91 -14.49 22.82 1.34
CA PHE A 91 -15.07 23.77 0.40
C PHE A 91 -16.57 23.54 0.21
N LEU A 92 -16.98 22.30 -0.05
CA LEU A 92 -18.39 21.94 -0.28
C LEU A 92 -19.27 21.99 0.97
N ARG A 93 -18.69 21.90 2.18
CA ARG A 93 -19.43 22.09 3.44
C ARG A 93 -19.68 23.55 3.80
N ALA A 94 -18.85 24.45 3.26
CA ALA A 94 -18.93 25.88 3.52
C ALA A 94 -19.80 26.63 2.49
N ALA A 95 -20.17 25.96 1.40
CA ALA A 95 -21.10 26.41 0.38
C ALA A 95 -22.53 25.98 0.75
#